data_AF-A0A0G0RSY2-F1
#
_entry.id   AF-A0A0G0RSY2-F1
#
_cell.length_a   1.000
_cell.length_b   1.000
_cell.length_c   1.000
_cell.angle_alpha   90.00
_cell.angle_beta   90.00
_cell.angle_gamma   90.00
#
_symmetry.space_group_name_H-M   'P 1'
#
loop_
_entity.id
_entity.type
_entity.pdbx_description
1 polymer ?
#
loop_
_entity_poly.entity_id
_entity_poly.type
_entity_poly.pdbx_seq_one_letter_code
_entity_poly.pdbx_strand_id
1 'polypeptide(L)' 'MKKALVGVVGVLSALYLINPGFGVFEFIPDNIPLFGNLDEGGASFLLLSALAYFGVDLRDVFGKEKK' A
#
# COMPACT_ATOMS: atom_id res chain seq x y z
N MET A 1 -16.29 -10.96 9.25
CA MET A 1 -16.45 -10.24 7.96
C MET A 1 -15.43 -9.11 7.80
N LYS A 2 -15.40 -8.08 8.69
CA LYS A 2 -14.47 -6.95 8.59
C LYS A 2 -12.98 -7.34 8.49
N LYS A 3 -12.50 -8.28 9.32
CA LYS A 3 -11.10 -8.75 9.30
C LYS A 3 -10.70 -9.39 7.97
N ALA A 4 -11.54 -10.27 7.43
CA ALA A 4 -11.27 -10.96 6.18
C ALA A 4 -11.18 -9.96 5.01
N LEU A 5 -12.09 -8.98 4.96
CA LEU A 5 -12.05 -7.91 3.96
C LEU A 5 -10.75 -7.10 4.04
N VAL A 6 -10.34 -6.67 5.24
CA VAL A 6 -9.08 -5.94 5.42
C VAL A 6 -7.87 -6.79 5.00
N GLY A 7 -7.88 -8.09 5.30
CA GLY A 7 -6.85 -9.02 4.85
C GLY A 7 -6.77 -9.13 3.33
N VAL A 8 -7.92 -9.29 2.66
CA VAL A 8 -7.99 -9.34 1.19
C VAL A 8 -7.48 -8.04 0.56
N VAL A 9 -7.91 -6.89 1.07
CA VAL A 9 -7.42 -5.58 0.61
C VAL A 9 -5.90 -5.50 0.76
N GLY A 10 -5.35 -5.88 1.92
CA GLY A 10 -3.90 -5.87 2.12
C GLY A 10 -3.14 -6.77 1.14
N VAL A 11 -3.63 -7.98 0.87
CA VAL A 11 -3.03 -8.91 -0.10
C VAL A 11 -3.08 -8.32 -1.52
N LEU A 12 -4.22 -7.77 -1.94
CA LEU A 12 -4.36 -7.16 -3.26
C LEU A 12 -3.45 -5.94 -3.41
N SER A 13 -3.36 -5.08 -2.39
CA SER A 13 -2.43 -3.94 -2.40
C SER A 13 -0.97 -4.37 -2.51
N ALA A 14 -0.56 -5.42 -1.79
CA ALA A 14 0.80 -5.95 -1.90
C ALA A 14 1.08 -6.53 -3.30
N LEU A 15 0.15 -7.31 -3.87
CA LEU A 15 0.29 -7.85 -5.22
C LEU A 15 0.37 -6.75 -6.28
N TYR A 16 -0.42 -5.69 -6.13
CA TYR A 16 -0.40 -4.54 -7.02
C TYR A 16 0.96 -3.82 -6.97
N LEU A 17 1.50 -3.57 -5.76
CA LEU A 17 2.79 -2.91 -5.57
C LEU A 17 4.01 -3.75 -6.01
N ILE A 18 3.88 -5.08 -6.05
CA ILE A 18 4.90 -5.95 -6.66
C ILE A 18 4.99 -5.70 -8.18
N ASN A 19 3.97 -5.06 -8.77
CA ASN A 19 3.90 -4.70 -10.19
C ASN A 19 4.25 -5.88 -11.12
N PRO A 20 3.52 -7.01 -11.05
CA PRO A 20 3.78 -8.17 -11.90
C PRO A 20 3.56 -7.88 -13.39
N GLY A 21 2.86 -6.79 -13.71
CA GLY A 21 2.62 -6.31 -15.08
C GLY A 21 3.75 -5.46 -15.66
N PHE A 22 4.81 -5.15 -14.90
CA PHE A 22 5.95 -4.31 -15.32
C PHE A 22 5.55 -2.96 -15.94
N GLY A 23 4.50 -2.32 -15.43
CA GLY A 23 4.00 -1.04 -15.97
C GLY A 23 3.32 -1.13 -17.34
N VAL A 24 3.04 -2.34 -17.85
CA VAL A 24 2.29 -2.53 -19.11
C VAL A 24 0.80 -2.18 -18.93
N PHE A 25 0.29 -2.26 -17.70
CA PHE A 25 -1.10 -1.99 -17.34
C PHE A 25 -1.16 -1.01 -16.17
N GLU A 26 -0.77 0.24 -16.42
CA GLU A 26 -0.96 1.35 -15.47
C GLU A 26 -2.29 2.06 -15.75
N PHE A 27 -3.05 2.37 -14.69
CA PHE A 27 -4.29 3.15 -14.84
C PHE A 27 -3.99 4.62 -15.08
N ILE A 28 -2.89 5.12 -14.51
CA ILE A 28 -2.41 6.49 -14.68
C ILE A 28 -1.01 6.45 -15.28
N PRO A 29 -0.73 7.18 -16.37
CA PRO A 29 0.61 7.18 -16.96
C PRO A 29 1.67 7.68 -15.99
N ASP A 30 2.68 6.86 -15.75
CA ASP A 30 3.80 7.13 -14.84
C ASP A 30 4.66 8.34 -15.18
N ASN A 31 4.54 8.85 -16.41
CA ASN A 31 5.32 9.99 -16.89
C ASN A 31 4.66 11.36 -16.62
N ILE A 32 3.50 11.40 -15.97
CA ILE A 32 2.83 12.65 -15.62
C ILE A 32 3.35 13.12 -14.24
N PRO A 33 4.03 14.27 -14.15
CA PRO A 33 4.46 14.81 -12.85
C PRO A 33 3.29 14.96 -11.88
N LEU A 34 3.51 14.68 -10.59
CA LEU A 34 2.52 14.66 -9.50
C LEU A 34 1.39 13.60 -9.59
N PHE A 35 1.05 13.11 -10.77
CA PHE A 35 -0.10 12.21 -10.97
C PHE A 35 0.29 10.78 -11.34
N GLY A 36 1.44 10.60 -12.00
CA GLY A 36 2.02 9.29 -12.23
C GLY A 36 2.27 8.58 -10.90
N ASN A 37 1.90 7.31 -10.83
CA ASN A 37 1.93 6.47 -9.64
C ASN A 37 0.95 6.79 -8.49
N LEU A 38 -0.15 7.52 -8.73
CA LEU A 38 -1.14 7.82 -7.67
C LEU A 38 -1.85 6.56 -7.16
N ASP A 39 -2.09 5.61 -8.06
CA ASP A 39 -2.66 4.31 -7.78
C ASP A 39 -1.74 3.46 -6.87
N GLU A 40 -0.43 3.48 -7.11
CA GLU A 40 0.60 2.87 -6.26
C GLU A 40 0.69 3.56 -4.90
N GLY A 41 0.56 4.89 -4.86
CA GLY A 41 0.43 5.65 -3.62
C GLY A 41 -0.79 5.21 -2.80
N GLY A 42 -1.93 5.03 -3.46
CA GLY A 42 -3.16 4.50 -2.87
C GLY A 42 -3.00 3.06 -2.35
N ALA A 43 -2.40 2.18 -3.15
CA ALA A 43 -2.11 0.80 -2.75
C ALA A 43 -1.17 0.76 -1.54
N SER A 44 -0.16 1.63 -1.49
CA SER A 44 0.77 1.76 -0.35
C SER A 44 0.03 2.17 0.92
N PHE A 45 -0.85 3.18 0.83
CA PHE A 45 -1.66 3.62 1.96
C PHE A 45 -2.58 2.51 2.49
N LEU A 46 -3.25 1.78 1.60
CA LEU A 46 -4.13 0.68 1.96
C LEU A 46 -3.37 -0.49 2.59
N LEU A 47 -2.19 -0.83 2.05
CA LEU A 47 -1.34 -1.88 2.60
C LEU A 47 -0.89 -1.54 4.03
N LEU A 48 -0.35 -0.34 4.24
CA LEU A 48 0.08 0.12 5.56
C LEU A 48 -1.09 0.17 6.56
N SER A 49 -2.27 0.60 6.11
CA SER A 49 -3.48 0.62 6.93
C SER A 49 -3.95 -0.78 7.30
N ALA A 50 -3.86 -1.73 6.37
CA ALA A 50 -4.21 -3.13 6.61
C ALA A 50 -3.23 -3.78 7.59
N LEU A 51 -1.92 -3.56 7.44
CA LEU A 51 -0.90 -4.03 8.38
C LEU A 51 -1.12 -3.47 9.78
N ALA A 52 -1.36 -2.17 9.90
CA ALA A 52 -1.66 -1.53 11.18
C ALA A 52 -2.93 -2.08 11.83
N TYR A 53 -3.96 -2.41 11.05
CA TYR A 53 -5.17 -3.06 11.55
C TYR A 53 -4.90 -4.44 12.20
N PHE A 54 -3.87 -5.16 11.72
CA PHE A 54 -3.43 -6.44 12.30
C PHE A 54 -2.33 -6.29 13.35
N GLY A 55 -2.00 -5.06 13.77
CA GLY A 55 -1.01 -4.79 14.81
C GLY A 55 0.44 -4.66 14.31
N VAL A 56 0.65 -4.67 13.00
CA VAL A 56 1.95 -4.40 12.39
C VAL A 56 2.00 -2.94 11.97
N ASP A 57 2.42 -2.06 12.88
CA ASP A 57 2.54 -0.64 12.59
C ASP A 57 3.97 -0.29 12.13
N LEU A 58 4.13 -0.17 10.81
CA LEU A 58 5.41 0.20 10.20
C LEU A 58 5.68 1.71 10.24
N ARG A 59 4.83 2.53 10.88
CA ARG A 59 5.05 3.98 10.98
C ARG A 59 6.10 4.34 12.03
N ASP A 60 6.42 3.42 12.94
CA ASP A 60 7.42 3.62 14.00
C ASP A 60 8.84 3.17 13.55
N VAL A 61 9.22 3.48 12.31
CA VAL A 61 10.52 3.06 11.73
C VAL A 61 11.70 3.62 12.52
N PHE A 62 11.54 4.80 13.12
CA PHE A 62 12.60 5.50 13.85
C PHE A 62 12.62 5.18 15.35
N GLY A 63 11.64 4.41 15.85
CA GLY A 63 11.48 4.09 17.27
C GLY A 63 11.10 5.31 18.11
N LYS A 64 9.96 5.26 18.79
CA LYS A 64 9.69 6.21 19.87
C LYS A 64 10.71 6.02 20.98
N GLU A 65 11.50 7.06 21.29
CA GLU A 65 12.16 7.13 22.59
C GLU A 65 11.07 7.00 23.67
N LYS A 66 11.16 5.93 24.47
CA LYS A 66 10.30 5.79 25.65
C LYS A 66 10.68 6.92 26.61
N LYS A 67 9.84 7.96 26.65
CA LYS A 67 9.91 8.99 27.67
C LYS A 67 9.41 8.45 29.00
#